data_AF-U7V8Y1-F1
#
_entry.id   AF-U7V8Y1-F1
#
_cell.length_a   1.000
_cell.length_b   1.000
_cell.length_c   1.000
_cell.angle_alpha   90.00
_cell.angle_beta   90.00
_cell.angle_gamma   90.00
#
_symmetry.space_group_name_H-M   'P 1'
#
loop_
_entity.id
_entity.type
_entity.pdbx_description
1 polymer ?
#
loop_
_entity_poly.entity_id
_entity_poly.type
_entity_poly.pdbx_seq_one_letter_code
_entity_poly.pdbx_strand_id
1 'polypeptide(L)'
;MRGYTIKQYVEVLKIQCSIERLLDRSSPVSTVTASAITAGYSSLTSFSRTFKQHTGSSPRDYRRESFKARSVLLGLCGRTAQFEHRQSAVTTPHQLTVRAVYPPDYRSDITFMGLFPTAIPKGEPVIGVAVVGSAEYTFTNIPPGTYYLLACEVRFGVHPLKALSQNYRAKADSSITFDAVTTPEPVHLMMRLPLPEDPPITMNFPVLLARYLLSSRKSQ
;
A
#
# COMPACT_ATOMS: atom_id res chain seq x y z
N MET A 1 -14.06 -17.21 3.37
CA MET A 1 -12.85 -17.11 4.23
C MET A 1 -12.20 -15.74 4.00
N ARG A 2 -11.75 -15.02 5.04
CA ARG A 2 -11.26 -13.62 4.91
C ARG A 2 -9.93 -13.45 4.14
N GLY A 3 -9.28 -14.55 3.74
CA GLY A 3 -8.02 -14.57 2.98
C GLY A 3 -6.76 -14.38 3.84
N TYR A 4 -6.88 -14.49 5.17
CA TYR A 4 -5.79 -14.42 6.14
C TYR A 4 -6.13 -15.16 7.45
N THR A 5 -5.10 -15.53 8.21
CA THR A 5 -5.14 -16.22 9.50
C THR A 5 -5.11 -15.23 10.67
N ILE A 6 -5.52 -15.68 11.88
CA ILE A 6 -5.40 -14.89 13.11
C ILE A 6 -3.95 -14.46 13.36
N LYS A 7 -2.98 -15.37 13.13
CA LYS A 7 -1.55 -15.07 13.27
C LYS A 7 -1.11 -13.91 12.36
N GLN A 8 -1.57 -13.90 11.11
CA GLN A 8 -1.28 -12.80 10.18
C GLN A 8 -1.93 -11.49 10.62
N TYR A 9 -3.15 -11.56 11.16
CA TYR A 9 -3.84 -10.38 11.68
C TYR A 9 -3.12 -9.78 12.91
N VAL A 10 -2.74 -10.61 13.88
CA VAL A 10 -1.96 -10.16 15.04
C VAL A 10 -0.61 -9.57 14.61
N GLU A 11 0.08 -10.19 13.65
CA GLU A 11 1.35 -9.66 13.13
C GLU A 11 1.19 -8.27 12.51
N VAL A 12 0.14 -8.04 11.73
CA VAL A 12 -0.09 -6.73 11.10
C VAL A 12 -0.42 -5.65 12.14
N LEU A 13 -1.15 -6.00 13.22
CA LEU A 13 -1.41 -5.09 14.34
C LEU A 13 -0.11 -4.72 15.09
N LYS A 14 0.79 -5.68 15.30
CA LYS A 14 2.10 -5.40 15.90
C LYS A 14 2.90 -4.42 15.04
N ILE A 15 2.91 -4.61 13.72
CA ILE A 15 3.59 -3.69 12.81
C ILE A 15 2.95 -2.30 12.81
N GLN A 16 1.62 -2.21 12.80
CA GLN A 16 0.91 -0.93 12.91
C GLN A 16 1.31 -0.18 14.19
N CYS A 17 1.28 -0.86 15.34
CA CYS A 17 1.70 -0.28 16.62
C CYS A 17 3.13 0.27 16.55
N SER A 18 4.06 -0.47 15.92
CA SER A 18 5.43 0.01 15.75
C SER A 18 5.52 1.21 14.80
N ILE A 19 4.75 1.25 13.71
CA ILE A 19 4.68 2.40 12.79
C ILE A 19 4.21 3.66 13.53
N GLU A 20 3.14 3.54 14.31
CA GLU A 20 2.59 4.62 15.13
C GLU A 20 3.66 5.21 16.06
N ARG A 21 4.40 4.35 16.77
CA ARG A 21 5.48 4.78 17.67
C ARG A 21 6.65 5.43 16.95
N LEU A 22 7.07 4.89 15.80
CA LEU A 22 8.19 5.46 15.03
C LEU A 22 7.86 6.84 14.43
N LEU A 23 6.59 7.05 14.05
CA LEU A 23 6.14 8.29 13.44
C LEU A 23 5.68 9.35 14.45
N ASP A 24 5.41 8.98 15.70
CA ASP A 24 5.12 9.92 16.77
C ASP A 24 6.38 10.73 17.14
N ARG A 25 6.25 12.05 17.19
CA ARG A 25 7.32 13.01 17.56
C ARG A 25 7.26 13.39 19.03
N SER A 26 6.12 13.22 19.67
CA SER A 26 5.86 13.69 21.03
C SER A 26 6.45 12.76 22.09
N SER A 27 6.94 11.60 21.69
CA SER A 27 7.52 10.60 22.58
C SER A 27 9.06 10.65 22.53
N PRO A 28 9.76 10.81 23.67
CA PRO A 28 11.20 10.57 23.76
C PRO A 28 11.57 9.09 23.52
N VAL A 29 10.56 8.23 23.34
CA VAL A 29 10.64 6.77 23.23
C VAL A 29 10.44 6.30 21.78
N SER A 30 10.49 7.19 20.78
CA SER A 30 10.40 6.85 19.34
C SER A 30 11.68 6.18 18.78
N THR A 31 12.29 5.31 19.58
CA THR A 31 13.43 4.47 19.17
C THR A 31 12.93 3.18 18.55
N VAL A 32 13.78 2.56 17.72
CA VAL A 32 13.53 1.24 17.14
C VAL A 32 13.29 0.21 18.24
N THR A 33 14.10 0.23 19.30
CA THR A 33 14.02 -0.74 20.41
C THR A 33 12.70 -0.64 21.16
N ALA A 34 12.31 0.56 21.57
CA ALA A 34 11.09 0.71 22.34
C ALA A 34 9.82 0.49 21.50
N SER A 35 9.87 0.80 20.20
CA SER A 35 8.78 0.47 19.26
C SER A 35 8.60 -1.04 19.11
N ALA A 36 9.69 -1.81 19.13
CA ALA A 36 9.67 -3.28 19.08
C ALA A 36 9.11 -3.89 20.37
N ILE A 37 9.59 -3.42 21.53
CA ILE A 37 9.14 -3.88 22.86
C ILE A 37 7.65 -3.60 23.04
N THR A 38 7.20 -2.38 22.71
CA THR A 38 5.78 -1.99 22.82
C THR A 38 4.89 -2.86 21.95
N ALA A 39 5.34 -3.22 20.75
CA ALA A 39 4.61 -4.12 19.86
C ALA A 39 4.73 -5.61 20.25
N GLY A 40 5.41 -5.93 21.36
CA GLY A 40 5.52 -7.28 21.89
C GLY A 40 6.43 -8.19 21.06
N TYR A 41 7.52 -7.66 20.49
CA TYR A 41 8.59 -8.48 19.89
C TYR A 41 9.66 -8.83 20.92
N SER A 42 10.00 -10.12 21.02
CA SER A 42 11.06 -10.61 21.91
C SER A 42 12.46 -10.51 21.29
N SER A 43 12.56 -10.14 20.01
CA SER A 43 13.83 -10.04 19.26
C SER A 43 13.80 -8.88 18.27
N LEU A 44 14.81 -8.00 18.34
CA LEU A 44 14.98 -6.89 17.41
C LEU A 44 15.28 -7.35 15.98
N THR A 45 15.94 -8.51 15.83
CA THR A 45 16.21 -9.12 14.51
C THR A 45 14.92 -9.58 13.86
N SER A 46 14.08 -10.32 14.60
CA SER A 46 12.76 -10.75 14.12
C SER A 46 11.87 -9.55 13.81
N PHE A 47 11.81 -8.57 14.71
CA PHE A 47 11.08 -7.32 14.49
C PHE A 47 11.53 -6.63 13.20
N SER A 48 12.83 -6.37 13.04
CA SER A 48 13.35 -5.62 11.89
C SER A 48 13.07 -6.35 10.58
N ARG A 49 13.17 -7.68 10.57
CA ARG A 49 12.84 -8.51 9.40
C ARG A 49 11.35 -8.40 9.06
N THR A 50 10.46 -8.66 10.01
CA THR A 50 9.01 -8.60 9.79
C THR A 50 8.57 -7.19 9.40
N PHE A 51 9.10 -6.17 10.06
CA PHE A 51 8.81 -4.77 9.75
C PHE A 51 9.22 -4.42 8.32
N LYS A 52 10.41 -4.82 7.88
CA LYS A 52 10.86 -4.60 6.49
C LYS A 52 10.02 -5.35 5.48
N GLN A 53 9.61 -6.59 5.78
CA GLN A 53 8.72 -7.37 4.91
C GLN A 53 7.35 -6.70 4.73
N HIS A 54 6.81 -6.10 5.79
CA HIS A 54 5.52 -5.42 5.73
C HIS A 54 5.57 -4.04 5.09
N THR A 55 6.65 -3.28 5.30
CA THR A 55 6.72 -1.85 4.97
C THR A 55 7.59 -1.51 3.78
N GLY A 56 8.48 -2.42 3.37
CA GLY A 56 9.54 -2.16 2.38
C GLY A 56 10.75 -1.39 2.93
N SER A 57 10.77 -1.03 4.21
CA SER A 57 11.83 -0.21 4.83
C SER A 57 12.28 -0.78 6.16
N SER A 58 13.54 -0.57 6.53
CA SER A 58 13.99 -0.90 7.89
C SER A 58 13.29 0.02 8.90
N PRO A 59 13.08 -0.41 10.17
CA PRO A 59 12.53 0.47 11.20
C PRO A 59 13.29 1.79 11.35
N ARG A 60 14.63 1.73 11.21
CA ARG A 60 15.53 2.88 11.33
C ARG A 60 15.30 3.91 10.21
N ASP A 61 15.03 3.44 9.00
CA ASP A 61 14.89 4.30 7.83
C ASP A 61 13.45 4.75 7.59
N TYR A 62 12.47 3.98 8.08
CA TYR A 62 11.05 4.16 7.79
C TYR A 62 10.57 5.59 8.02
N ARG A 63 10.91 6.19 9.16
CA ARG A 63 10.52 7.58 9.46
C ARG A 63 11.08 8.56 8.43
N ARG A 64 12.39 8.54 8.23
CA ARG A 64 13.08 9.46 7.31
C ARG A 64 12.53 9.32 5.89
N GLU A 65 12.36 8.09 5.42
CA GLU A 65 11.83 7.82 4.08
C GLU A 65 10.38 8.25 3.96
N SER A 66 9.54 8.02 4.96
CA SER A 66 8.12 8.42 4.96
C SER A 66 7.96 9.95 4.85
N PHE A 67 8.74 10.71 5.61
CA PHE A 67 8.71 12.17 5.51
C PHE A 67 9.32 12.68 4.20
N LYS A 68 10.38 12.03 3.70
CA LYS A 68 10.92 12.35 2.37
C LYS A 68 9.90 12.08 1.26
N ALA A 69 9.18 10.96 1.34
CA ALA A 69 8.14 10.60 0.39
C ALA A 69 7.03 11.64 0.37
N ARG A 70 6.55 12.09 1.54
CA ARG A 70 5.58 13.20 1.64
C ARG A 70 6.04 14.42 0.82
N SER A 71 7.30 14.83 0.94
CA SER A 71 7.85 15.96 0.18
C SER A 71 7.98 15.69 -1.31
N VAL A 72 8.41 14.48 -1.71
CA VAL A 72 8.54 14.09 -3.12
C VAL A 72 7.18 14.08 -3.82
N LEU A 73 6.16 13.53 -3.16
CA LEU A 73 4.82 13.40 -3.74
C LEU A 73 4.12 14.75 -3.92
N LEU A 74 4.45 15.77 -3.13
CA LEU A 74 3.95 17.13 -3.36
C LEU A 74 4.29 17.65 -4.77
N GLY A 75 5.37 17.20 -5.39
CA GLY A 75 5.72 17.53 -6.78
C GLY A 75 4.80 16.93 -7.84
N LEU A 76 3.81 16.12 -7.43
CA LEU A 76 2.75 15.61 -8.29
C LEU A 76 1.46 16.44 -8.20
N CYS A 77 1.38 17.42 -7.29
CA CYS A 77 0.20 18.27 -7.12
C CYS A 77 -0.14 18.99 -8.44
N GLY A 78 -1.42 18.94 -8.83
CA GLY A 78 -1.91 19.54 -10.08
C GLY A 78 -1.52 18.79 -11.36
N ARG A 79 -0.94 17.58 -11.26
CA ARG A 79 -0.57 16.76 -12.42
C ARG A 79 -1.56 15.61 -12.62
N THR A 80 -1.63 15.13 -13.86
CA THR A 80 -2.21 13.83 -14.19
C THR A 80 -1.08 12.90 -14.58
N ALA A 81 -0.97 11.75 -13.91
CA ALA A 81 0.10 10.80 -14.14
C ALA A 81 -0.30 9.39 -13.68
N GLN A 82 0.39 8.39 -14.21
CA GLN A 82 0.22 6.99 -13.83
C GLN A 82 1.62 6.38 -13.63
N PHE A 83 1.79 5.62 -12.56
CA PHE A 83 3.07 4.99 -12.21
C PHE A 83 2.84 3.51 -11.95
N GLU A 84 3.29 2.66 -12.87
CA GLU A 84 3.14 1.21 -12.76
C GLU A 84 4.29 0.57 -11.99
N HIS A 85 3.93 -0.44 -11.22
CA HIS A 85 4.84 -1.37 -10.57
C HIS A 85 4.49 -2.80 -11.02
N ARG A 86 5.52 -3.58 -11.38
CA ARG A 86 5.41 -5.00 -11.74
C ARG A 86 6.60 -5.75 -11.17
N GLN A 87 6.37 -6.90 -10.54
CA GLN A 87 7.43 -7.74 -10.00
C GLN A 87 8.19 -8.52 -11.10
N SER A 88 7.51 -8.83 -12.20
CA SER A 88 8.09 -9.55 -13.34
C SER A 88 7.59 -8.97 -14.66
N ALA A 89 8.44 -9.01 -15.67
CA ALA A 89 8.07 -8.73 -17.05
C ALA A 89 7.57 -10.03 -17.68
N VAL A 90 6.26 -10.16 -17.81
CA VAL A 90 5.60 -11.28 -18.50
C VAL A 90 4.65 -10.73 -19.56
N THR A 91 4.36 -11.54 -20.57
CA THR A 91 3.34 -11.23 -21.58
C THR A 91 2.22 -12.25 -21.43
N THR A 92 1.01 -11.78 -21.14
CA THR A 92 -0.17 -12.62 -20.95
C THR A 92 -1.40 -11.92 -21.52
N PRO A 93 -2.46 -12.64 -21.91
CA PRO A 93 -3.70 -12.01 -22.38
C PRO A 93 -4.53 -11.42 -21.22
N HIS A 94 -4.09 -11.57 -19.97
CA HIS A 94 -4.88 -11.23 -18.80
C HIS A 94 -4.89 -9.72 -18.55
N GLN A 95 -6.10 -9.18 -18.41
CA GLN A 95 -6.34 -7.77 -18.13
C GLN A 95 -7.45 -7.59 -17.10
N LEU A 96 -7.44 -6.44 -16.42
CA LEU A 96 -8.47 -6.07 -15.45
C LEU A 96 -8.60 -4.54 -15.39
N THR A 97 -9.76 -4.02 -15.75
CA THR A 97 -10.12 -2.62 -15.51
C THR A 97 -10.63 -2.45 -14.09
N VAL A 98 -10.07 -1.47 -13.38
CA VAL A 98 -10.44 -1.15 -12.00
C VAL A 98 -10.79 0.32 -11.91
N ARG A 99 -11.92 0.61 -11.27
CA ARG A 99 -12.36 1.97 -10.95
C ARG A 99 -12.56 2.12 -9.45
N ALA A 100 -11.82 3.01 -8.82
CA ALA A 100 -12.06 3.46 -7.46
C ALA A 100 -13.20 4.48 -7.45
N VAL A 101 -14.27 4.15 -6.72
CA VAL A 101 -15.48 4.97 -6.61
C VAL A 101 -15.47 5.65 -5.25
N TYR A 102 -15.18 6.95 -5.25
CA TYR A 102 -15.20 7.80 -4.06
C TYR A 102 -16.61 8.34 -3.77
N PRO A 103 -16.89 8.81 -2.55
CA PRO A 103 -18.12 9.53 -2.25
C PRO A 103 -18.33 10.72 -3.19
N PRO A 104 -19.59 11.15 -3.42
CA PRO A 104 -19.89 12.37 -4.16
C PRO A 104 -19.08 13.56 -3.63
N ASP A 105 -18.65 14.44 -4.54
CA ASP A 105 -17.87 15.65 -4.25
C ASP A 105 -16.47 15.43 -3.63
N TYR A 106 -16.03 14.18 -3.51
CA TYR A 106 -14.68 13.84 -3.07
C TYR A 106 -13.76 13.59 -4.27
N ARG A 107 -12.54 14.14 -4.20
CA ARG A 107 -11.46 13.86 -5.16
C ARG A 107 -10.22 13.42 -4.42
N SER A 108 -9.72 12.23 -4.75
CA SER A 108 -8.43 11.75 -4.28
C SER A 108 -7.28 12.45 -4.99
N ASP A 109 -6.19 12.71 -4.27
CA ASP A 109 -4.95 13.20 -4.86
C ASP A 109 -4.21 12.10 -5.63
N ILE A 110 -4.00 10.96 -4.95
CA ILE A 110 -3.37 9.76 -5.51
C ILE A 110 -4.21 8.55 -5.11
N THR A 111 -4.61 7.75 -6.10
CA THR A 111 -5.19 6.42 -5.85
C THR A 111 -4.15 5.35 -6.15
N PHE A 112 -3.84 4.54 -5.15
CA PHE A 112 -3.06 3.32 -5.30
C PHE A 112 -4.01 2.15 -5.50
N MET A 113 -3.75 1.32 -6.50
CA MET A 113 -4.47 0.07 -6.74
C MET A 113 -3.45 -1.05 -6.97
N GLY A 114 -3.72 -2.26 -6.51
CA GLY A 114 -2.81 -3.38 -6.77
C GLY A 114 -3.42 -4.75 -6.53
N LEU A 115 -2.82 -5.72 -7.21
CA LEU A 115 -3.10 -7.14 -7.07
C LEU A 115 -2.07 -7.78 -6.15
N PHE A 116 -2.54 -8.32 -5.03
CA PHE A 116 -1.72 -8.90 -3.97
C PHE A 116 -1.96 -10.41 -3.87
N PRO A 117 -0.95 -11.22 -3.50
CA PRO A 117 -1.13 -12.65 -3.30
C PRO A 117 -1.93 -12.98 -2.02
N THR A 118 -2.17 -11.99 -1.16
CA THR A 118 -2.88 -12.17 0.12
C THR A 118 -3.81 -10.99 0.40
N ALA A 119 -4.88 -11.23 1.17
CA ALA A 119 -5.87 -10.20 1.51
C ALA A 119 -5.35 -9.14 2.51
N ILE A 120 -4.26 -9.42 3.22
CA ILE A 120 -3.52 -8.45 4.02
C ILE A 120 -2.15 -8.29 3.37
N PRO A 121 -1.89 -7.18 2.65
CA PRO A 121 -0.62 -6.95 1.99
C PRO A 121 0.58 -7.11 2.92
N LYS A 122 1.55 -7.90 2.46
CA LYS A 122 2.88 -8.01 3.05
C LYS A 122 3.90 -7.63 2.00
N GLY A 123 4.20 -6.35 1.93
CA GLY A 123 5.09 -5.80 0.91
C GLY A 123 4.35 -5.36 -0.35
N GLU A 124 5.12 -5.27 -1.43
CA GLU A 124 4.69 -4.70 -2.71
C GLU A 124 3.66 -5.59 -3.43
N PRO A 125 2.73 -5.01 -4.21
CA PRO A 125 1.83 -5.80 -5.04
C PRO A 125 2.60 -6.55 -6.14
N VAL A 126 2.01 -7.61 -6.69
CA VAL A 126 2.57 -8.30 -7.87
C VAL A 126 2.52 -7.39 -9.09
N ILE A 127 1.40 -6.69 -9.23
CA ILE A 127 1.21 -5.58 -10.16
C ILE A 127 0.40 -4.50 -9.44
N GLY A 128 0.82 -3.25 -9.57
CA GLY A 128 0.15 -2.11 -8.96
C GLY A 128 0.34 -0.84 -9.75
N VAL A 129 -0.50 0.15 -9.46
CA VAL A 129 -0.45 1.46 -10.05
C VAL A 129 -0.68 2.52 -8.98
N ALA A 130 0.02 3.65 -9.12
CA ALA A 130 -0.38 4.91 -8.50
C ALA A 130 -0.90 5.84 -9.60
N VAL A 131 -2.19 6.19 -9.55
CA VAL A 131 -2.80 7.14 -10.47
C VAL A 131 -3.02 8.48 -9.78
N VAL A 132 -2.64 9.56 -10.45
CA VAL A 132 -2.78 10.95 -9.98
C VAL A 132 -3.76 11.65 -10.90
N GLY A 133 -4.77 12.31 -10.34
CA GLY A 133 -5.82 13.01 -11.11
C GLY A 133 -6.79 12.09 -11.86
N SER A 134 -6.74 10.78 -11.62
CA SER A 134 -7.69 9.77 -12.10
C SER A 134 -8.04 8.81 -10.96
N ALA A 135 -9.11 8.04 -11.12
CA ALA A 135 -9.51 6.97 -10.23
C ALA A 135 -9.76 5.65 -10.97
N GLU A 136 -9.35 5.55 -12.24
CA GLU A 136 -9.52 4.36 -13.08
C GLU A 136 -8.20 3.98 -13.73
N TYR A 137 -7.98 2.66 -13.86
CA TYR A 137 -6.82 2.10 -14.53
C TYR A 137 -7.10 0.67 -15.03
N THR A 138 -6.50 0.31 -16.18
CA THR A 138 -6.56 -1.06 -16.73
C THR A 138 -5.21 -1.74 -16.57
N PHE A 139 -5.16 -2.73 -15.70
CA PHE A 139 -4.03 -3.65 -15.60
C PHE A 139 -4.00 -4.55 -16.83
N THR A 140 -2.81 -4.75 -17.40
CA THR A 140 -2.55 -5.62 -18.56
C THR A 140 -1.43 -6.59 -18.23
N ASN A 141 -1.26 -7.67 -19.01
CA ASN A 141 -0.19 -8.65 -18.82
C ASN A 141 -0.11 -9.17 -17.36
N ILE A 142 -1.27 -9.43 -16.76
CA ILE A 142 -1.34 -9.93 -15.38
C ILE A 142 -0.81 -11.38 -15.37
N PRO A 143 0.16 -11.76 -14.53
CA PRO A 143 0.60 -13.14 -14.46
C PRO A 143 -0.55 -14.09 -14.07
N PRO A 144 -0.57 -15.35 -14.51
CA PRO A 144 -1.57 -16.31 -14.05
C PRO A 144 -1.49 -16.50 -12.54
N GLY A 145 -2.65 -16.62 -11.89
CA GLY A 145 -2.72 -16.82 -10.44
C GLY A 145 -3.97 -16.20 -9.81
N THR A 146 -4.09 -16.37 -8.49
CA THR A 146 -5.19 -15.82 -7.70
C THR A 146 -4.70 -14.64 -6.88
N TYR A 147 -5.37 -13.49 -7.01
CA TYR A 147 -4.97 -12.25 -6.35
C TYR A 147 -6.14 -11.58 -5.62
N TYR A 148 -5.78 -10.78 -4.63
CA TYR A 148 -6.68 -9.87 -3.93
C TYR A 148 -6.46 -8.47 -4.46
N LEU A 149 -7.52 -7.88 -5.01
CA LEU A 149 -7.52 -6.49 -5.48
C LEU A 149 -7.79 -5.54 -4.31
N LEU A 150 -6.86 -4.62 -4.09
CA LEU A 150 -6.93 -3.62 -3.03
C LEU A 150 -6.65 -2.24 -3.58
N ALA A 151 -7.27 -1.23 -2.98
CA ALA A 151 -6.99 0.17 -3.26
C ALA A 151 -6.95 1.01 -1.98
N CYS A 152 -6.12 2.05 -2.01
CA CYS A 152 -6.14 3.09 -1.00
C CYS A 152 -5.73 4.43 -1.59
N GLU A 153 -6.19 5.50 -0.98
CA GLU A 153 -5.79 6.85 -1.31
C GLU A 153 -4.60 7.31 -0.47
N VAL A 154 -3.82 8.23 -1.04
CA VAL A 154 -2.92 9.11 -0.28
C VAL A 154 -3.15 10.55 -0.70
N ARG A 155 -3.36 11.42 0.29
CA ARG A 155 -3.46 12.87 0.09
C ARG A 155 -2.11 13.56 0.16
N PHE A 156 -1.95 14.60 -0.64
CA PHE A 156 -0.76 15.45 -0.65
C PHE A 156 -0.57 16.15 0.69
N GLY A 157 0.69 16.23 1.14
CA GLY A 157 1.05 16.97 2.34
C GLY A 157 0.50 16.40 3.65
N VAL A 158 -0.25 15.30 3.66
CA VAL A 158 -0.72 14.66 4.90
C VAL A 158 0.44 14.05 5.67
N HIS A 159 0.37 14.09 7.00
CA HIS A 159 1.37 13.45 7.86
C HIS A 159 1.46 11.95 7.56
N PRO A 160 2.66 11.33 7.46
CA PRO A 160 2.78 9.96 7.00
C PRO A 160 1.95 8.94 7.79
N LEU A 161 1.78 9.17 9.10
CA LEU A 161 0.92 8.32 9.93
C LEU A 161 -0.53 8.33 9.43
N LYS A 162 -1.09 9.53 9.23
CA LYS A 162 -2.47 9.73 8.77
C LYS A 162 -2.66 9.29 7.32
N ALA A 163 -1.61 9.37 6.50
CA ALA A 163 -1.67 9.01 5.08
C ALA A 163 -2.08 7.54 4.85
N LEU A 164 -1.78 6.64 5.79
CA LEU A 164 -2.15 5.22 5.70
C LEU A 164 -3.19 4.79 6.75
N SER A 165 -3.32 5.51 7.87
CA SER A 165 -4.31 5.17 8.91
C SER A 165 -5.66 5.84 8.70
N GLN A 166 -5.72 6.99 8.02
CA GLN A 166 -6.92 7.82 7.85
C GLN A 166 -7.13 8.20 6.37
N ASN A 167 -7.30 7.17 5.54
CA ASN A 167 -7.51 7.31 4.10
C ASN A 167 -8.75 6.53 3.66
N TYR A 168 -9.29 6.92 2.51
CA TYR A 168 -10.23 6.08 1.80
C TYR A 168 -9.52 4.85 1.27
N ARG A 169 -10.16 3.69 1.43
CA ARG A 169 -9.64 2.39 1.01
C ARG A 169 -10.77 1.47 0.61
N ALA A 170 -10.42 0.45 -0.17
CA ALA A 170 -11.34 -0.58 -0.60
C ALA A 170 -10.59 -1.90 -0.86
N LYS A 171 -11.35 -2.98 -0.80
CA LYS A 171 -10.94 -4.33 -1.19
C LYS A 171 -12.09 -4.95 -1.97
N ALA A 172 -11.78 -5.68 -3.04
CA ALA A 172 -12.79 -6.48 -3.73
C ALA A 172 -13.29 -7.63 -2.83
N ASP A 173 -14.59 -7.96 -2.92
CA ASP A 173 -15.21 -8.92 -1.99
C ASP A 173 -14.60 -10.31 -2.05
N SER A 174 -14.14 -10.73 -3.22
CA SER A 174 -13.47 -12.00 -3.47
C SER A 174 -12.12 -11.80 -4.18
N SER A 175 -11.26 -12.81 -4.05
CA SER A 175 -10.07 -12.90 -4.90
C SER A 175 -10.46 -13.11 -6.36
N ILE A 176 -9.62 -12.65 -7.27
CA ILE A 176 -9.78 -12.79 -8.72
C ILE A 176 -8.71 -13.76 -9.20
N THR A 177 -9.12 -14.80 -9.94
CA THR A 177 -8.21 -15.77 -10.55
C THR A 177 -8.01 -15.41 -12.01
N PHE A 178 -6.76 -15.39 -12.47
CA PHE A 178 -6.39 -15.22 -13.86
C PHE A 178 -5.84 -16.55 -14.36
N ASP A 179 -6.63 -17.23 -15.16
CA ASP A 179 -6.29 -18.47 -15.87
C ASP A 179 -6.54 -18.29 -17.38
N ALA A 180 -6.31 -19.34 -18.17
CA ALA A 180 -6.41 -19.28 -19.63
C ALA A 180 -7.81 -18.87 -20.19
N VAL A 181 -8.86 -18.92 -19.37
CA VAL A 181 -10.26 -18.69 -19.81
C VAL A 181 -10.84 -17.41 -19.20
N THR A 182 -10.25 -16.92 -18.11
CA THR A 182 -10.85 -15.81 -17.36
C THR A 182 -10.65 -14.46 -18.05
N THR A 183 -11.77 -13.83 -18.39
CA THR A 183 -11.85 -12.42 -18.79
C THR A 183 -12.72 -11.70 -17.75
N PRO A 184 -12.13 -11.11 -16.70
CA PRO A 184 -12.93 -10.53 -15.63
C PRO A 184 -13.63 -9.25 -16.10
N GLU A 185 -14.87 -9.07 -15.67
CA GLU A 185 -15.59 -7.80 -15.81
C GLU A 185 -14.84 -6.66 -15.08
N PRO A 186 -15.03 -5.40 -15.50
CA PRO A 186 -14.50 -4.25 -14.77
C PRO A 186 -14.93 -4.27 -13.30
N VAL A 187 -13.99 -4.01 -12.38
CA VAL A 187 -14.26 -4.01 -10.94
C VAL A 187 -14.38 -2.59 -10.42
N HIS A 188 -15.49 -2.29 -9.77
CA HIS A 188 -15.72 -1.04 -9.06
C HIS A 188 -15.42 -1.21 -7.57
N LEU A 189 -14.39 -0.52 -7.09
CA LEU A 189 -14.00 -0.50 -5.68
C LEU A 189 -14.68 0.67 -4.97
N MET A 190 -15.65 0.36 -4.12
CA MET A 190 -16.34 1.37 -3.30
C MET A 190 -15.42 1.86 -2.18
N MET A 191 -14.85 3.05 -2.37
CA MET A 191 -13.87 3.64 -1.47
C MET A 191 -14.57 4.18 -0.23
N ARG A 192 -14.14 3.73 0.96
CA ARG A 192 -14.68 4.18 2.25
C ARG A 192 -13.58 4.45 3.27
N LEU A 193 -13.90 5.20 4.31
CA LEU A 193 -13.03 5.34 5.48
C LEU A 193 -12.84 3.99 6.19
N PRO A 194 -11.74 3.80 6.94
CA PRO A 194 -11.50 2.59 7.72
C PRO A 194 -12.58 2.33 8.76
N LEU A 195 -12.89 1.05 8.94
CA LEU A 195 -13.61 0.50 10.08
C LEU A 195 -12.62 -0.12 11.08
N PRO A 196 -12.97 -0.21 12.38
CA PRO A 196 -12.10 -0.83 13.38
C PRO A 196 -11.66 -2.26 13.06
N GLU A 197 -12.52 -3.03 12.39
CA GLU A 197 -12.26 -4.41 11.98
C GLU A 197 -11.41 -4.55 10.71
N ASP A 198 -11.14 -3.45 10.01
CA ASP A 198 -10.30 -3.49 8.82
C ASP A 198 -8.85 -3.84 9.21
N PRO A 199 -8.19 -4.73 8.46
CA PRO A 199 -6.76 -4.91 8.66
C PRO A 199 -6.02 -3.61 8.33
N PRO A 200 -5.01 -3.23 9.12
CA PRO A 200 -4.22 -2.04 8.85
C PRO A 200 -3.39 -2.18 7.57
N ILE A 201 -3.18 -1.05 6.90
CA ILE A 201 -2.29 -0.94 5.74
C ILE A 201 -0.88 -0.68 6.27
N THR A 202 -0.01 -1.68 6.19
CA THR A 202 1.38 -1.54 6.63
C THR A 202 2.36 -1.22 5.50
N MET A 203 2.00 -1.55 4.26
CA MET A 203 2.85 -1.25 3.11
C MET A 203 2.96 0.26 2.91
N ASN A 204 4.18 0.77 2.80
CA ASN A 204 4.43 2.20 2.67
C ASN A 204 4.39 2.63 1.20
N PHE A 205 3.18 2.65 0.62
CA PHE A 205 2.96 3.04 -0.78
C PHE A 205 3.53 4.42 -1.14
N PRO A 206 3.47 5.45 -0.25
CA PRO A 206 4.14 6.72 -0.51
C PRO A 206 5.65 6.56 -0.75
N VAL A 207 6.33 5.76 0.08
CA VAL A 207 7.77 5.50 -0.06
C VAL A 207 8.07 4.71 -1.33
N LEU A 208 7.24 3.72 -1.68
CA LEU A 208 7.39 2.95 -2.92
C LEU A 208 7.37 3.89 -4.14
N LEU A 209 6.36 4.74 -4.24
CA LEU A 209 6.24 5.70 -5.34
C LEU A 209 7.38 6.73 -5.33
N ALA A 210 7.75 7.24 -4.15
CA ALA A 210 8.87 8.17 -4.05
C ALA A 210 10.20 7.57 -4.51
N ARG A 211 10.46 6.29 -4.20
CA ARG A 211 11.64 5.57 -4.70
C ARG A 211 11.63 5.45 -6.21
N TYR A 212 10.48 5.06 -6.79
CA TYR A 212 10.30 4.98 -8.25
C TYR A 212 10.61 6.33 -8.93
N LEU A 213 10.00 7.42 -8.45
CA LEU A 213 10.21 8.76 -9.01
C LEU A 213 11.68 9.21 -8.93
N LEU A 214 12.38 8.85 -7.86
CA LEU A 214 13.78 9.21 -7.65
C LEU A 214 14.74 8.33 -8.46
N SER A 215 14.39 7.08 -8.76
CA SER A 215 15.18 6.24 -9.66
C SER A 215 15.03 6.68 -11.12
N SER A 216 13.82 7.00 -11.56
CA SER A 216 13.57 7.42 -12.96
C SER A 216 14.27 8.73 -13.32
N ARG A 217 14.44 9.65 -12.35
CA ARG A 217 15.20 10.90 -12.53
C ARG A 217 16.72 10.70 -12.65
N LYS A 218 17.27 9.55 -12.24
CA LYS A 218 18.71 9.25 -12.38
C LYS A 218 19.05 8.59 -13.72
N SER A 219 18.04 8.19 -14.48
CA SER A 219 18.18 7.58 -15.81
C SER A 219 17.91 8.58 -16.94
N GLN A 220 17.69 9.86 -16.61
CA GLN A 220 17.65 11.00 -17.52
C GLN A 220 18.89 11.86 -17.26
#